data_AF-A0AAV3XV92-F1
#
_entry.id   AF-A0AAV3XV92-F1
#
_cell.length_a   1.000
_cell.length_b   1.000
_cell.length_c   1.000
_cell.angle_alpha   90.00
_cell.angle_beta   90.00
_cell.angle_gamma   90.00
#
_symmetry.space_group_name_H-M   'P 1'
#
loop_
_entity.id
_entity.type
_entity.pdbx_description
1 polymer ?
#
loop_
_entity_poly.entity_id
_entity_poly.type
_entity_poly.pdbx_seq_one_letter_code
_entity_poly.pdbx_strand_id
1 'polypeptide(L)'
;MEPSDNHLRSSILQLGGFHTQMSYLGTIGHLMTGSGLRGLLEMMYTLDAVVHMLSGKAVAKAVRGHFLVDSVLNALLASSTFDIALPSVVSEETDPATTVIDKRGEISASECEEMEEGDNACSKNKMKDDIDDAYLSSCLQLFDQVVKKEVSAEVVASSQELDWIEAKFAETKSKLLTSRASRLWLQYVEMLDILRRFIKGERTGNRNLHLYFMKEMLPYLAASGHSLYAKSVYIYLQQMQTLQKQHPEVFSAFLADYHVRRRSDRFWAGLSTDIGIEQTLLRRMKSVGGLTSGRGMGDSQRTQWLLSRPACADMNSAVQEVTGSENTTSGQHAESSQSRMRRDDEDILHAISLEFSSFKRSICL
;
A
#
# COMPACT_ATOMS: atom_id res chain seq x y z
N MET A 1 44.34 -1.15 24.80
CA MET A 1 43.71 -2.40 24.32
C MET A 1 42.23 -2.22 24.51
N GLU A 2 41.51 -1.94 23.42
CA GLU A 2 40.05 -1.89 23.43
C GLU A 2 39.49 -3.29 23.65
N PRO A 3 38.33 -3.45 24.33
CA PRO A 3 37.68 -4.74 24.45
C PRO A 3 37.17 -5.17 23.06
N SER A 4 37.62 -6.34 22.62
CA SER A 4 37.28 -6.97 21.34
C SER A 4 35.90 -7.63 21.35
N ASP A 5 34.87 -6.88 21.74
CA ASP A 5 33.48 -7.34 21.67
C ASP A 5 32.52 -6.18 21.37
N ASN A 6 32.77 -5.47 20.27
CA ASN A 6 31.90 -4.40 19.81
C ASN A 6 30.75 -5.02 18.99
N HIS A 7 29.76 -5.60 19.67
CA HIS A 7 28.55 -6.18 19.06
C HIS A 7 27.64 -5.16 18.35
N LEU A 8 27.97 -3.86 18.39
CA LEU A 8 27.36 -2.89 17.51
C LEU A 8 27.89 -3.15 16.09
N ARG A 9 27.16 -3.97 15.32
CA ARG A 9 27.31 -4.03 13.86
C ARG A 9 27.56 -2.61 13.37
N SER A 10 28.66 -2.39 12.67
CA SER A 10 28.97 -1.14 12.00
C SER A 10 27.72 -0.72 11.22
N SER A 11 27.02 0.29 11.73
CA SER A 11 25.73 0.71 11.22
C SER A 11 25.89 2.07 10.59
N ILE A 12 25.31 2.27 9.42
CA ILE A 12 25.25 3.57 8.77
C ILE A 12 23.85 4.15 8.95
N LEU A 13 23.80 5.43 9.30
CA LEU A 13 22.53 6.14 9.42
C LEU A 13 22.13 6.66 8.05
N GLN A 14 21.06 6.11 7.49
CA GLN A 14 20.38 6.66 6.33
C GLN A 14 19.09 7.33 6.78
N LEU A 15 19.10 8.66 6.77
CA LEU A 15 17.99 9.49 7.24
C LEU A 15 17.16 10.02 6.07
N GLY A 16 15.93 10.41 6.34
CA GLY A 16 15.06 11.11 5.40
C GLY A 16 14.10 10.20 4.63
N GLY A 17 14.37 8.90 4.49
CA GLY A 17 13.48 7.98 3.77
C GLY A 17 12.04 7.98 4.32
N PHE A 18 11.90 7.96 5.65
CA PHE A 18 10.59 8.03 6.30
C PHE A 18 9.88 9.37 6.07
N HIS A 19 10.60 10.47 6.20
CA HIS A 19 10.06 11.81 6.01
C HIS A 19 9.71 12.11 4.54
N THR A 20 10.46 11.52 3.59
CA THR A 20 10.11 11.54 2.17
C THR A 20 8.81 10.77 1.92
N GLN A 21 8.64 9.59 2.53
CA GLN A 21 7.37 8.84 2.46
C GLN A 21 6.20 9.64 3.05
N MET A 22 6.39 10.26 4.22
CA MET A 22 5.40 11.15 4.84
C MET A 22 5.01 12.28 3.88
N SER A 23 6.01 12.93 3.29
CA SER A 23 5.78 14.05 2.37
C SER A 23 5.09 13.60 1.10
N TYR A 24 5.44 12.43 0.57
CA TYR A 24 4.82 11.86 -0.61
C TYR A 24 3.34 11.49 -0.38
N LEU A 25 3.00 10.97 0.80
CA LEU A 25 1.61 10.77 1.20
C LEU A 25 0.84 12.10 1.28
N GLY A 26 1.47 13.15 1.81
CA GLY A 26 0.93 14.51 1.79
C GLY A 26 0.71 15.05 0.37
N THR A 27 1.66 14.80 -0.52
CA THR A 27 1.57 15.11 -1.95
C THR A 27 0.39 14.41 -2.61
N ILE A 28 0.17 13.13 -2.34
CA ILE A 28 -1.00 12.39 -2.84
C ILE A 28 -2.29 13.08 -2.37
N GLY A 29 -2.39 13.40 -1.08
CA GLY A 29 -3.55 14.09 -0.53
C GLY A 29 -3.79 15.46 -1.16
N HIS A 30 -2.74 16.23 -1.40
CA HIS A 30 -2.81 17.54 -2.05
C HIS A 30 -3.30 17.42 -3.51
N LEU A 31 -2.66 16.57 -4.32
CA LEU A 31 -2.98 16.40 -5.74
C LEU A 31 -4.38 15.81 -5.96
N MET A 32 -4.87 15.01 -5.01
CA MET A 32 -6.20 14.41 -5.05
C MET A 32 -7.29 15.26 -4.38
N THR A 33 -7.00 16.52 -4.04
CA THR A 33 -8.00 17.42 -3.45
C THR A 33 -9.19 17.61 -4.40
N GLY A 34 -10.41 17.40 -3.91
CA GLY A 34 -11.63 17.53 -4.69
C GLY A 34 -11.96 16.34 -5.62
N SER A 35 -11.15 15.28 -5.62
CA SER A 35 -11.39 14.07 -6.43
C SER A 35 -12.46 13.13 -5.87
N GLY A 36 -12.85 13.31 -4.60
CA GLY A 36 -13.66 12.35 -3.84
C GLY A 36 -12.84 11.38 -2.97
N LEU A 37 -11.50 11.33 -3.12
CA LEU A 37 -10.63 10.45 -2.32
C LEU A 37 -10.83 10.62 -0.80
N ARG A 38 -11.01 11.86 -0.34
CA ARG A 38 -11.27 12.15 1.07
C ARG A 38 -12.55 11.47 1.55
N GLY A 39 -13.65 11.60 0.80
CA GLY A 39 -14.93 10.97 1.14
C GLY A 39 -14.83 9.45 1.19
N LEU A 40 -14.08 8.86 0.24
CA LEU A 40 -13.85 7.41 0.23
C LEU A 40 -13.10 6.93 1.49
N LEU A 41 -12.07 7.69 1.92
CA LEU A 41 -11.34 7.37 3.14
C LEU A 41 -12.17 7.61 4.41
N GLU A 42 -13.08 8.59 4.41
CA GLU A 42 -13.97 8.90 5.53
C GLU A 42 -15.05 7.82 5.76
N MET A 43 -15.27 6.92 4.79
CA MET A 43 -16.10 5.72 5.00
C MET A 43 -15.42 4.68 5.90
N MET A 44 -14.08 4.63 5.89
CA MET A 44 -13.29 3.59 6.59
C MET A 44 -12.61 4.14 7.85
N TYR A 45 -12.44 5.45 7.94
CA TYR A 45 -11.70 6.13 9.00
C TYR A 45 -12.44 7.37 9.51
N THR A 46 -12.20 7.73 10.77
CA THR A 46 -12.74 8.97 11.34
C THR A 46 -12.21 10.20 10.61
N LEU A 47 -13.01 11.29 10.57
CA LEU A 47 -12.64 12.57 9.93
C LEU A 47 -11.24 13.05 10.34
N ASP A 48 -10.96 13.06 11.65
CA ASP A 48 -9.67 13.49 12.20
C ASP A 48 -8.52 12.60 11.72
N ALA A 49 -8.75 11.29 11.60
CA ALA A 49 -7.75 10.37 11.08
C ALA A 49 -7.47 10.65 9.61
N VAL A 50 -8.50 10.88 8.78
CA VAL A 50 -8.34 11.16 7.35
C VAL A 50 -7.57 12.46 7.12
N VAL A 51 -7.81 13.52 7.90
CA VAL A 51 -7.04 14.76 7.83
C VAL A 51 -5.55 14.50 8.05
N HIS A 52 -5.20 13.70 9.06
CA HIS A 52 -3.80 13.35 9.32
C HIS A 52 -3.22 12.38 8.28
N MET A 53 -4.04 11.53 7.66
CA MET A 53 -3.61 10.64 6.58
C MET A 53 -3.27 11.43 5.32
N LEU A 54 -4.17 12.30 4.87
CA LEU A 54 -4.01 13.12 3.67
C LEU A 54 -2.92 14.19 3.83
N SER A 55 -2.57 14.57 5.07
CA SER A 55 -1.41 15.42 5.33
C SER A 55 -0.09 14.65 5.47
N GLY A 56 -0.10 13.31 5.33
CA GLY A 56 1.08 12.45 5.51
C GLY A 56 1.56 12.27 6.96
N LYS A 57 0.82 12.77 7.95
CA LYS A 57 1.20 12.74 9.38
C LYS A 57 0.86 11.40 10.06
N ALA A 58 -0.12 10.66 9.53
CA ALA A 58 -0.52 9.35 10.02
C ALA A 58 -0.11 8.23 9.04
N VAL A 59 1.20 8.07 8.80
CA VAL A 59 1.77 7.19 7.75
C VAL A 59 1.16 5.79 7.72
N ALA A 60 1.13 5.07 8.85
CA ALA A 60 0.63 3.70 8.88
C ALA A 60 -0.85 3.61 8.46
N LYS A 61 -1.70 4.53 8.96
CA LYS A 61 -3.10 4.62 8.57
C LYS A 61 -3.25 5.03 7.10
N ALA A 62 -2.45 6.00 6.66
CA ALA A 62 -2.47 6.52 5.30
C ALA A 62 -2.13 5.43 4.27
N VAL A 63 -1.02 4.71 4.48
CA VAL A 63 -0.61 3.58 3.62
C VAL A 63 -1.73 2.54 3.54
N ARG A 64 -2.30 2.12 4.68
CA ARG A 64 -3.41 1.15 4.69
C ARG A 64 -4.63 1.68 3.95
N GLY A 65 -5.11 2.88 4.31
CA GLY A 65 -6.28 3.48 3.67
C GLY A 65 -6.11 3.62 2.16
N HIS A 66 -4.98 4.12 1.69
CA HIS A 66 -4.70 4.22 0.24
C HIS A 66 -4.69 2.85 -0.45
N PHE A 67 -4.18 1.79 0.19
CA PHE A 67 -4.20 0.44 -0.38
C PHE A 67 -5.60 -0.20 -0.37
N LEU A 68 -6.47 0.15 0.57
CA LEU A 68 -7.88 -0.22 0.51
C LEU A 68 -8.57 0.47 -0.68
N VAL A 69 -8.31 1.77 -0.88
CA VAL A 69 -8.79 2.49 -2.08
C VAL A 69 -8.27 1.86 -3.37
N ASP A 70 -6.98 1.50 -3.42
CA ASP A 70 -6.40 0.80 -4.57
C ASP A 70 -7.11 -0.53 -4.84
N SER A 71 -7.44 -1.28 -3.79
CA SER A 71 -8.16 -2.55 -3.92
C SER A 71 -9.56 -2.35 -4.50
N VAL A 72 -10.29 -1.32 -4.03
CA VAL A 72 -11.59 -0.92 -4.59
C VAL A 72 -11.46 -0.54 -6.07
N LEU A 73 -10.47 0.28 -6.43
CA LEU A 73 -10.25 0.70 -7.83
C LEU A 73 -9.90 -0.49 -8.74
N ASN A 74 -9.05 -1.41 -8.28
CA ASN A 74 -8.71 -2.61 -9.04
C ASN A 74 -9.91 -3.55 -9.19
N ALA A 75 -10.76 -3.70 -8.18
CA ALA A 75 -12.00 -4.47 -8.29
C ALA A 75 -12.96 -3.85 -9.33
N LEU A 76 -13.13 -2.53 -9.30
CA LEU A 76 -13.94 -1.81 -10.29
C LEU A 76 -13.38 -1.96 -11.72
N LEU A 77 -12.05 -1.85 -11.87
CA LEU A 77 -11.40 -2.02 -13.16
C LEU A 77 -11.55 -3.46 -13.68
N ALA A 78 -11.43 -4.47 -12.79
CA ALA A 78 -11.61 -5.87 -13.15
C ALA A 78 -13.05 -6.16 -13.60
N SER A 79 -14.03 -5.66 -12.84
CA SER A 79 -15.46 -5.77 -13.21
C SER A 79 -15.74 -5.14 -14.59
N SER A 80 -15.19 -3.95 -14.86
CA SER A 80 -15.35 -3.28 -16.16
C SER A 80 -14.60 -3.99 -17.30
N THR A 81 -13.47 -4.64 -17.00
CA THR A 81 -12.63 -5.29 -18.02
C THR A 81 -13.15 -6.67 -18.44
N PHE A 82 -13.69 -7.44 -17.49
CA PHE A 82 -14.08 -8.83 -17.70
C PHE A 82 -15.59 -9.06 -17.58
N ASP A 83 -16.39 -7.98 -17.43
CA ASP A 83 -17.84 -8.03 -17.21
C ASP A 83 -18.27 -8.92 -16.03
N ILE A 84 -17.42 -8.95 -14.98
CA ILE A 84 -17.67 -9.74 -13.77
C ILE A 84 -18.47 -8.92 -12.78
N ALA A 85 -19.48 -9.55 -12.16
CA ALA A 85 -20.25 -8.93 -11.09
C ALA A 85 -19.35 -8.61 -9.88
N LEU A 86 -19.48 -7.39 -9.35
CA LEU A 86 -18.82 -7.02 -8.10
C LEU A 86 -19.45 -7.78 -6.93
N PRO A 87 -18.64 -8.16 -5.93
CA PRO A 87 -19.16 -8.77 -4.72
C PRO A 87 -20.07 -7.77 -3.97
N SER A 88 -21.29 -8.20 -3.68
CA SER A 88 -22.24 -7.44 -2.85
C SER A 88 -22.18 -7.92 -1.41
N VAL A 89 -22.42 -7.00 -0.46
CA VAL A 89 -22.67 -7.37 0.94
C VAL A 89 -24.03 -8.06 0.97
N VAL A 90 -24.05 -9.38 0.79
CA VAL A 90 -25.20 -10.18 1.24
C VAL A 90 -25.14 -10.12 2.76
N SER A 91 -26.09 -9.42 3.36
CA SER A 91 -26.35 -9.57 4.79
C SER A 91 -26.72 -11.04 5.01
N GLU A 92 -25.82 -11.79 5.63
CA GLU A 92 -26.16 -13.08 6.22
C GLU A 92 -27.07 -12.83 7.43
N GLU A 93 -28.33 -12.48 7.15
CA GLU A 93 -29.45 -12.66 8.06
C GLU A 93 -30.64 -13.13 7.23
N THR A 94 -30.75 -14.44 7.01
CA THR A 94 -32.06 -15.10 6.99
C THR A 94 -31.92 -16.53 7.50
N ASP A 95 -32.59 -16.78 8.63
CA ASP A 95 -32.93 -18.10 9.13
C ASP A 95 -33.55 -19.00 8.03
N PRO A 96 -33.35 -20.32 8.09
CA PRO A 96 -33.79 -21.24 7.05
C PRO A 96 -35.25 -21.63 7.26
N ALA A 97 -36.19 -20.76 6.88
CA ALA A 97 -37.58 -21.16 6.67
C ALA A 97 -38.34 -20.07 5.91
N THR A 98 -38.62 -20.32 4.63
CA THR A 98 -39.97 -20.31 4.04
C THR A 98 -39.83 -20.25 2.52
N THR A 99 -39.80 -21.44 1.91
CA THR A 99 -40.05 -21.63 0.49
C THR A 99 -41.53 -21.33 0.25
N VAL A 100 -41.86 -20.23 -0.42
CA VAL A 100 -43.14 -20.10 -1.13
C VAL A 100 -42.82 -19.85 -2.59
N ILE A 101 -43.00 -20.95 -3.33
CA ILE A 101 -43.09 -21.01 -4.77
C ILE A 101 -44.35 -20.23 -5.18
N ASP A 102 -44.23 -19.31 -6.13
CA ASP A 102 -45.35 -19.03 -7.02
C ASP A 102 -44.89 -18.99 -8.48
N LYS A 103 -45.56 -19.84 -9.27
CA LYS A 103 -45.43 -20.02 -10.71
C LYS A 103 -46.79 -19.67 -11.31
N ARG A 104 -46.88 -18.59 -12.09
CA ARG A 104 -47.70 -18.42 -13.31
C ARG A 104 -47.62 -16.96 -13.75
N GLY A 105 -47.20 -16.69 -15.00
CA GLY A 105 -48.09 -16.59 -16.16
C GLY A 105 -48.14 -15.09 -16.54
N GLU A 106 -48.19 -14.60 -17.77
CA GLU A 106 -48.47 -15.13 -19.10
C GLU A 106 -47.86 -14.17 -20.14
N ILE A 107 -47.76 -14.68 -21.36
CA ILE A 107 -47.32 -14.02 -22.60
C ILE A 107 -48.39 -13.05 -23.10
N SER A 108 -47.99 -11.93 -23.72
CA SER A 108 -48.73 -11.36 -24.84
C SER A 108 -47.78 -10.81 -25.90
N ALA A 109 -47.88 -11.38 -27.11
CA ALA A 109 -47.20 -10.97 -28.32
C ALA A 109 -47.92 -9.79 -28.99
N SER A 110 -47.17 -8.91 -29.63
CA SER A 110 -47.65 -8.13 -30.78
C SER A 110 -46.49 -7.85 -31.73
N GLU A 111 -46.68 -8.26 -32.98
CA GLU A 111 -45.78 -8.26 -34.13
C GLU A 111 -45.34 -6.84 -34.56
N CYS A 112 -44.16 -6.75 -35.19
CA CYS A 112 -43.89 -5.88 -36.36
C CYS A 112 -42.55 -6.29 -37.02
N GLU A 113 -42.69 -6.99 -38.14
CA GLU A 113 -41.95 -6.93 -39.42
C GLU A 113 -40.41 -7.04 -39.50
N GLU A 114 -40.00 -7.98 -40.34
CA GLU A 114 -38.63 -8.31 -40.77
C GLU A 114 -37.96 -7.18 -41.59
N MET A 115 -36.68 -6.92 -41.32
CA MET A 115 -35.67 -6.62 -42.34
C MET A 115 -34.34 -7.25 -41.93
N GLU A 116 -33.83 -8.15 -42.76
CA GLU A 116 -32.48 -8.72 -42.69
C GLU A 116 -31.42 -7.66 -43.03
N GLU A 117 -30.32 -7.62 -42.25
CA GLU A 117 -28.92 -7.49 -42.68
C GLU A 117 -28.00 -7.21 -41.46
N GLY A 118 -27.17 -8.18 -41.04
CA GLY A 118 -26.17 -7.91 -39.98
C GLY A 118 -25.43 -9.06 -39.27
N ASP A 119 -25.37 -10.29 -39.79
CA ASP A 119 -24.92 -11.48 -39.03
C ASP A 119 -23.42 -11.63 -38.71
N ASN A 120 -22.56 -10.66 -39.04
CA ASN A 120 -21.10 -10.82 -38.88
C ASN A 120 -20.49 -10.20 -37.60
N ALA A 121 -21.26 -9.42 -36.84
CA ALA A 121 -20.80 -8.81 -35.58
C ALA A 121 -21.18 -9.64 -34.33
N CYS A 122 -22.37 -10.25 -34.33
CA CYS A 122 -22.86 -11.06 -33.21
C CYS A 122 -22.04 -12.35 -33.01
N SER A 123 -21.69 -13.04 -34.09
CA SER A 123 -20.86 -14.25 -34.04
C SER A 123 -19.41 -13.98 -33.62
N LYS A 124 -18.85 -12.81 -33.97
CA LYS A 124 -17.48 -12.43 -33.56
C LYS A 124 -17.38 -12.03 -32.09
N ASN A 125 -18.41 -11.39 -31.54
CA ASN A 125 -18.46 -11.06 -30.12
C ASN A 125 -18.60 -12.33 -29.29
N LYS A 126 -19.52 -13.23 -29.65
CA LYS A 126 -19.71 -14.49 -28.92
C LYS A 126 -18.45 -15.38 -28.90
N MET A 127 -17.77 -15.51 -30.03
CA MET A 127 -16.51 -16.27 -30.12
C MET A 127 -15.35 -15.61 -29.35
N LYS A 128 -15.35 -14.28 -29.20
CA LYS A 128 -14.37 -13.55 -28.39
C LYS A 128 -14.65 -13.73 -26.89
N ASP A 129 -15.91 -13.70 -26.49
CA ASP A 129 -16.36 -13.91 -25.11
C ASP A 129 -16.05 -15.36 -24.66
N ASP A 130 -16.31 -16.35 -25.52
CA ASP A 130 -15.99 -17.77 -25.25
C ASP A 130 -14.47 -18.01 -25.06
N ILE A 131 -13.61 -17.25 -25.77
CA ILE A 131 -12.15 -17.32 -25.63
C ILE A 131 -11.70 -16.63 -24.35
N ASP A 132 -12.25 -15.45 -24.03
CA ASP A 132 -11.90 -14.70 -22.82
C ASP A 132 -12.30 -15.48 -21.56
N ASP A 133 -13.43 -16.20 -21.56
CA ASP A 133 -13.87 -17.09 -20.47
C ASP A 133 -12.93 -18.29 -20.25
N ALA A 134 -12.42 -18.87 -21.34
CA ALA A 134 -11.45 -19.96 -21.27
C ALA A 134 -10.11 -19.50 -20.68
N TYR A 135 -9.62 -18.31 -21.07
CA TYR A 135 -8.42 -17.71 -20.49
C TYR A 135 -8.62 -17.32 -19.02
N LEU A 136 -9.78 -16.77 -18.66
CA LEU A 136 -10.10 -16.45 -17.27
C LEU A 136 -10.10 -17.72 -16.40
N SER A 137 -10.62 -18.82 -16.92
CA SER A 137 -10.56 -20.13 -16.26
C SER A 137 -9.12 -20.63 -16.05
N SER A 138 -8.24 -20.45 -17.05
CA SER A 138 -6.80 -20.74 -16.90
C SER A 138 -6.15 -19.88 -15.82
N CYS A 139 -6.47 -18.58 -15.80
CA CYS A 139 -5.98 -17.65 -14.79
C CYS A 139 -6.39 -18.05 -13.37
N LEU A 140 -7.65 -18.49 -13.18
CA LEU A 140 -8.14 -18.97 -11.89
C LEU A 140 -7.42 -20.25 -11.43
N GLN A 141 -7.16 -21.19 -12.36
CA GLN A 141 -6.39 -22.39 -12.04
C GLN A 141 -4.96 -22.05 -11.61
N LEU A 142 -4.30 -21.14 -12.33
CA LEU A 142 -2.96 -20.67 -11.97
C LEU A 142 -2.98 -19.98 -10.60
N PHE A 143 -3.98 -19.14 -10.32
CA PHE A 143 -4.15 -18.51 -9.01
C PHE A 143 -4.29 -19.53 -7.88
N ASP A 144 -5.14 -20.56 -8.06
CA ASP A 144 -5.32 -21.62 -7.08
C ASP A 144 -4.02 -22.39 -6.80
N GLN A 145 -3.23 -22.69 -7.83
CA GLN A 145 -1.93 -23.34 -7.70
C GLN A 145 -0.95 -22.47 -6.89
N VAL A 146 -0.98 -21.15 -7.08
CA VAL A 146 -0.14 -20.20 -6.33
C VAL A 146 -0.57 -20.12 -4.86
N VAL A 147 -1.87 -20.06 -4.59
CA VAL A 147 -2.41 -20.05 -3.21
C VAL A 147 -2.05 -21.34 -2.49
N LYS A 148 -2.09 -22.48 -3.18
CA LYS A 148 -1.65 -23.78 -2.67
C LYS A 148 -0.13 -23.93 -2.58
N LYS A 149 0.63 -22.95 -3.06
CA LYS A 149 2.11 -22.94 -3.13
C LYS A 149 2.70 -24.05 -4.00
N GLU A 150 1.95 -24.51 -4.98
CA GLU A 150 2.39 -25.51 -5.97
C GLU A 150 3.27 -24.86 -7.04
N VAL A 151 3.06 -23.58 -7.31
CA VAL A 151 3.80 -22.78 -8.30
C VAL A 151 4.46 -21.58 -7.61
N SER A 152 5.69 -21.24 -8.03
CA SER A 152 6.42 -20.09 -7.48
C SER A 152 5.99 -18.78 -8.13
N ALA A 153 6.20 -17.66 -7.45
CA ALA A 153 5.86 -16.34 -7.96
C ALA A 153 6.63 -15.98 -9.25
N GLU A 154 7.83 -16.51 -9.45
CA GLU A 154 8.65 -16.29 -10.65
C GLU A 154 8.02 -16.91 -11.90
N VAL A 155 7.41 -18.09 -11.75
CA VAL A 155 6.72 -18.78 -12.86
C VAL A 155 5.47 -18.00 -13.27
N VAL A 156 4.70 -17.50 -12.29
CA VAL A 156 3.53 -16.65 -12.54
C VAL A 156 3.91 -15.35 -13.23
N ALA A 157 5.01 -14.73 -12.80
CA ALA A 157 5.52 -13.49 -13.39
C ALA A 157 5.93 -13.63 -14.87
N SER A 158 6.13 -14.86 -15.36
CA SER A 158 6.49 -15.16 -16.74
C SER A 158 5.39 -15.91 -17.49
N SER A 159 4.17 -15.95 -16.92
CA SER A 159 3.04 -16.69 -17.47
C SER A 159 2.29 -15.88 -18.53
N GLN A 160 1.77 -16.57 -19.54
CA GLN A 160 0.98 -15.93 -20.60
C GLN A 160 -0.35 -15.42 -20.05
N GLU A 161 -0.86 -16.05 -18.99
CA GLU A 161 -2.05 -15.64 -18.25
C GLU A 161 -1.88 -14.23 -17.67
N LEU A 162 -0.73 -13.95 -17.03
CA LEU A 162 -0.46 -12.63 -16.46
C LEU A 162 -0.31 -11.57 -17.57
N ASP A 163 0.43 -11.88 -18.64
CA ASP A 163 0.60 -11.00 -19.79
C ASP A 163 -0.75 -10.67 -20.45
N TRP A 164 -1.64 -11.66 -20.56
CA TRP A 164 -2.99 -11.48 -21.09
C TRP A 164 -3.85 -10.58 -20.19
N ILE A 165 -3.84 -10.80 -18.87
CA ILE A 165 -4.54 -9.94 -17.90
C ILE A 165 -4.01 -8.50 -18.00
N GLU A 166 -2.69 -8.32 -18.04
CA GLU A 166 -2.06 -7.01 -18.15
C GLU A 166 -2.46 -6.30 -19.45
N ALA A 167 -2.49 -7.02 -20.58
CA ALA A 167 -2.93 -6.49 -21.86
C ALA A 167 -4.41 -6.06 -21.84
N LYS A 168 -5.30 -6.86 -21.24
CA LYS A 168 -6.72 -6.52 -21.08
C LYS A 168 -6.91 -5.27 -20.21
N PHE A 169 -6.21 -5.20 -19.08
CA PHE A 169 -6.24 -4.00 -18.25
C PHE A 169 -5.67 -2.77 -18.96
N ALA A 170 -4.61 -2.92 -19.76
CA ALA A 170 -4.05 -1.83 -20.55
C ALA A 170 -5.08 -1.30 -21.56
N GLU A 171 -5.80 -2.19 -22.26
CA GLU A 171 -6.86 -1.81 -23.20
C GLU A 171 -7.97 -1.01 -22.49
N THR A 172 -8.47 -1.49 -21.35
CA THR A 172 -9.49 -0.80 -20.56
C THR A 172 -8.99 0.56 -20.05
N LYS A 173 -7.77 0.61 -19.50
CA LYS A 173 -7.15 1.87 -19.05
C LYS A 173 -7.04 2.87 -20.20
N SER A 174 -6.66 2.44 -21.40
CA SER A 174 -6.61 3.32 -22.58
C SER A 174 -7.97 3.93 -22.93
N LYS A 175 -9.08 3.17 -22.80
CA LYS A 175 -10.45 3.68 -23.02
C LYS A 175 -10.83 4.73 -21.96
N LEU A 176 -10.43 4.50 -20.71
CA LEU A 176 -10.72 5.40 -19.58
C LEU A 176 -9.98 6.74 -19.65
N LEU A 177 -8.82 6.80 -20.30
CA LEU A 177 -8.02 8.03 -20.43
C LEU A 177 -8.74 9.16 -21.19
N THR A 178 -9.91 8.90 -21.79
CA THR A 178 -10.77 9.90 -22.43
C THR A 178 -11.34 10.91 -21.42
N SER A 179 -11.67 10.50 -20.20
CA SER A 179 -12.20 11.38 -19.16
C SER A 179 -11.10 11.98 -18.29
N ARG A 180 -11.28 13.25 -17.90
CA ARG A 180 -10.36 13.96 -16.99
C ARG A 180 -10.32 13.30 -15.61
N ALA A 181 -11.47 12.83 -15.13
CA ALA A 181 -11.58 12.20 -13.82
C ALA A 181 -10.85 10.85 -13.79
N SER A 182 -11.07 9.98 -14.77
CA SER A 182 -10.39 8.69 -14.85
C SER A 182 -8.88 8.84 -14.99
N ARG A 183 -8.42 9.85 -15.75
CA ARG A 183 -6.99 10.17 -15.86
C ARG A 183 -6.37 10.52 -14.50
N LEU A 184 -7.08 11.29 -13.68
CA LEU A 184 -6.62 11.63 -12.32
C LEU A 184 -6.55 10.39 -11.43
N TRP A 185 -7.55 9.51 -11.48
CA TRP A 185 -7.56 8.26 -10.72
C TRP A 185 -6.51 7.24 -11.18
N LEU A 186 -6.21 7.18 -12.47
CA LEU A 186 -5.10 6.38 -12.98
C LEU A 186 -3.75 6.92 -12.53
N GLN A 187 -3.57 8.25 -12.55
CA GLN A 187 -2.38 8.90 -11.97
C GLN A 187 -2.26 8.59 -10.47
N TYR A 188 -3.37 8.55 -9.74
CA TYR A 188 -3.38 8.14 -8.34
C TYR A 188 -2.87 6.70 -8.15
N VAL A 189 -3.34 5.75 -8.95
CA VAL A 189 -2.85 4.36 -8.92
C VAL A 189 -1.35 4.30 -9.22
N GLU A 190 -0.84 5.08 -10.19
CA GLU A 190 0.60 5.20 -10.46
C GLU A 190 1.39 5.72 -9.25
N MET A 191 0.87 6.74 -8.55
CA MET A 191 1.49 7.22 -7.31
C MET A 191 1.53 6.14 -6.22
N LEU A 192 0.47 5.33 -6.09
CA LEU A 192 0.44 4.24 -5.13
C LEU A 192 1.41 3.11 -5.46
N ASP A 193 1.62 2.82 -6.74
CA ASP A 193 2.62 1.84 -7.18
C ASP A 193 4.04 2.32 -6.83
N ILE A 194 4.35 3.61 -7.06
CA ILE A 194 5.62 4.22 -6.61
C ILE A 194 5.80 4.07 -5.10
N LEU A 195 4.76 4.39 -4.32
CA LEU A 195 4.79 4.26 -2.85
C LEU A 195 5.02 2.81 -2.41
N ARG A 196 4.30 1.85 -3.01
CA ARG A 196 4.40 0.42 -2.69
C ARG A 196 5.81 -0.10 -2.97
N ARG A 197 6.39 0.26 -4.11
CA ARG A 197 7.74 -0.18 -4.50
C ARG A 197 8.84 0.53 -3.71
N PHE A 198 8.63 1.79 -3.30
CA PHE A 198 9.49 2.46 -2.33
C PHE A 198 9.50 1.73 -0.98
N ILE A 199 8.32 1.42 -0.43
CA ILE A 199 8.20 0.65 0.82
C ILE A 199 8.88 -0.71 0.67
N LYS A 200 8.73 -1.38 -0.47
CA LYS A 200 9.47 -2.62 -0.78
C LYS A 200 10.98 -2.42 -0.68
N GLY A 201 11.52 -1.35 -1.26
CA GLY A 201 12.93 -0.99 -1.14
C GLY A 201 13.37 -0.86 0.31
N GLU A 202 12.62 -0.08 1.12
CA GLU A 202 12.91 0.12 2.55
C GLU A 202 12.87 -1.18 3.36
N ARG A 203 11.85 -2.02 3.13
CA ARG A 203 11.62 -3.25 3.89
C ARG A 203 12.60 -4.36 3.54
N THR A 204 13.06 -4.39 2.30
CA THR A 204 14.05 -5.37 1.81
C THR A 204 15.50 -4.90 2.00
N GLY A 205 15.72 -3.61 2.24
CA GLY A 205 17.07 -3.05 2.26
C GLY A 205 17.66 -2.79 0.87
N ASN A 206 16.83 -2.83 -0.18
CA ASN A 206 17.31 -2.69 -1.54
C ASN A 206 17.53 -1.21 -1.87
N ARG A 207 18.80 -0.78 -1.80
CA ARG A 207 19.23 0.58 -2.11
C ARG A 207 18.84 1.03 -3.52
N ASN A 208 18.94 0.14 -4.53
CA ASN A 208 18.63 0.53 -5.90
C ASN A 208 17.14 0.87 -6.06
N LEU A 209 16.25 0.07 -5.47
CA LEU A 209 14.82 0.38 -5.42
C LEU A 209 14.58 1.69 -4.65
N HIS A 210 15.22 1.88 -3.50
CA HIS A 210 15.11 3.11 -2.72
C HIS A 210 15.46 4.36 -3.55
N LEU A 211 16.63 4.37 -4.21
CA LEU A 211 17.07 5.49 -5.04
C LEU A 211 16.17 5.71 -6.25
N TYR A 212 15.75 4.62 -6.91
CA TYR A 212 14.88 4.71 -8.07
C TYR A 212 13.52 5.32 -7.71
N PHE A 213 12.85 4.81 -6.67
CA PHE A 213 11.52 5.33 -6.33
C PHE A 213 11.56 6.71 -5.66
N MET A 214 12.65 7.10 -5.00
CA MET A 214 12.82 8.51 -4.63
C MET A 214 12.91 9.44 -5.83
N LYS A 215 13.56 8.99 -6.92
CA LYS A 215 13.58 9.75 -8.17
C LYS A 215 12.17 9.83 -8.78
N GLU A 216 11.42 8.73 -8.79
CA GLU A 216 10.03 8.72 -9.30
C GLU A 216 9.06 9.56 -8.46
N MET A 217 9.35 9.77 -7.17
CA MET A 217 8.56 10.67 -6.31
C MET A 217 8.81 12.16 -6.62
N LEU A 218 9.95 12.53 -7.22
CA LEU A 218 10.34 13.93 -7.42
C LEU A 218 9.32 14.78 -8.19
N PRO A 219 8.78 14.34 -9.35
CA PRO A 219 7.85 15.16 -10.12
C PRO A 219 6.60 15.53 -9.31
N TYR A 220 6.09 14.58 -8.51
CA TYR A 220 4.92 14.78 -7.66
C TYR A 220 5.21 15.72 -6.47
N LEU A 221 6.37 15.56 -5.83
CA LEU A 221 6.82 16.45 -4.75
C LEU A 221 6.95 17.90 -5.27
N ALA A 222 7.49 18.08 -6.48
CA ALA A 222 7.58 19.39 -7.12
C ALA A 222 6.19 19.96 -7.47
N ALA A 223 5.32 19.15 -8.08
CA ALA A 223 3.99 19.56 -8.52
C ALA A 223 3.06 19.97 -7.37
N SER A 224 3.19 19.34 -6.19
CA SER A 224 2.38 19.62 -5.00
C SER A 224 2.92 20.74 -4.10
N GLY A 225 4.02 21.41 -4.49
CA GLY A 225 4.61 22.48 -3.70
C GLY A 225 5.43 22.01 -2.49
N HIS A 226 5.74 20.71 -2.37
CA HIS A 226 6.67 20.17 -1.36
C HIS A 226 8.14 20.45 -1.74
N SER A 227 8.45 21.72 -2.01
CA SER A 227 9.71 22.19 -2.61
C SER A 227 10.95 21.85 -1.79
N LEU A 228 10.85 21.87 -0.46
CA LEU A 228 11.96 21.49 0.43
C LEU A 228 12.33 20.02 0.25
N TYR A 229 11.34 19.13 0.18
CA TYR A 229 11.59 17.70 -0.04
C TYR A 229 12.02 17.41 -1.47
N ALA A 230 11.42 18.07 -2.47
CA ALA A 230 11.87 17.97 -3.85
C ALA A 230 13.36 18.36 -3.99
N LYS A 231 13.78 19.47 -3.37
CA LYS A 231 15.16 19.93 -3.37
C LYS A 231 16.09 18.96 -2.63
N SER A 232 15.72 18.54 -1.42
CA SER A 232 16.54 17.64 -0.61
C SER A 232 16.72 16.27 -1.27
N VAL A 233 15.66 15.69 -1.83
CA VAL A 233 15.73 14.43 -2.58
C VAL A 233 16.59 14.59 -3.83
N TYR A 234 16.46 15.68 -4.57
CA TYR A 234 17.29 15.96 -5.74
C TYR A 234 18.79 16.01 -5.40
N ILE A 235 19.17 16.77 -4.37
CA ILE A 235 20.56 16.86 -3.91
C ILE A 235 21.06 15.50 -3.43
N TYR A 236 20.24 14.79 -2.66
CA TYR A 236 20.58 13.46 -2.16
C TYR A 236 20.86 12.49 -3.32
N LEU A 237 20.02 12.46 -4.36
CA LEU A 237 20.22 11.59 -5.53
C LEU A 237 21.51 11.93 -6.27
N GLN A 238 21.86 13.21 -6.41
CA GLN A 238 23.15 13.62 -6.99
C GLN A 238 24.34 13.13 -6.17
N GLN A 239 24.28 13.26 -4.84
CA GLN A 239 25.33 12.76 -3.94
C GLN A 239 25.46 11.23 -4.05
N MET A 240 24.35 10.51 -4.18
CA MET A 240 24.36 9.05 -4.31
C MET A 240 24.99 8.56 -5.63
N GLN A 241 25.01 9.38 -6.68
CA GLN A 241 25.69 9.06 -7.94
C GLN A 241 27.22 9.14 -7.83
N THR A 242 27.73 10.09 -7.04
CA THR A 242 29.17 10.28 -6.83
C THR A 242 29.71 9.54 -5.61
N LEU A 243 28.85 8.92 -4.82
CA LEU A 243 29.17 8.29 -3.53
C LEU A 243 30.33 7.30 -3.61
N GLN A 244 30.37 6.44 -4.63
CA GLN A 244 31.45 5.46 -4.78
C GLN A 244 32.83 6.11 -4.93
N LYS A 245 32.90 7.28 -5.56
CA LYS A 245 34.15 8.01 -5.78
C LYS A 245 34.53 8.89 -4.58
N GLN A 246 33.54 9.52 -3.96
CA GLN A 246 33.77 10.49 -2.88
C GLN A 246 33.89 9.84 -1.50
N HIS A 247 33.15 8.75 -1.25
CA HIS A 247 33.07 8.04 0.03
C HIS A 247 32.97 6.51 -0.19
N PRO A 248 34.04 5.86 -0.71
CA PRO A 248 34.05 4.43 -1.03
C PRO A 248 33.75 3.54 0.18
N GLU A 249 34.12 3.97 1.39
CA GLU A 249 33.84 3.28 2.65
C GLU A 249 32.34 3.25 2.96
N VAL A 250 31.65 4.38 2.79
CA VAL A 250 30.19 4.49 2.97
C VAL A 250 29.48 3.68 1.89
N PHE A 251 29.94 3.75 0.65
CA PHE A 251 29.42 2.94 -0.45
C PHE A 251 29.52 1.44 -0.16
N SER A 252 30.67 0.98 0.33
CA SER A 252 30.90 -0.44 0.69
C SER A 252 29.97 -0.89 1.81
N ALA A 253 29.75 -0.06 2.82
CA ALA A 253 28.81 -0.35 3.89
C ALA A 253 27.33 -0.34 3.44
N PHE A 254 26.96 0.48 2.45
CA PHE A 254 25.64 0.38 1.82
C PHE A 254 25.45 -0.96 1.09
N LEU A 255 26.49 -1.46 0.40
CA LEU A 255 26.45 -2.79 -0.25
C LEU A 255 26.37 -3.93 0.77
N ALA A 256 26.88 -3.72 1.97
CA ALA A 256 26.80 -4.68 3.08
C ALA A 256 25.50 -4.57 3.92
N ASP A 257 24.50 -3.82 3.46
CA ASP A 257 23.21 -3.60 4.14
C ASP A 257 23.32 -2.96 5.54
N TYR A 258 24.42 -2.27 5.85
CA TYR A 258 24.64 -1.67 7.17
C TYR A 258 23.70 -0.50 7.49
N HIS A 259 22.92 -0.06 6.51
CA HIS A 259 21.90 0.99 6.65
C HIS A 259 20.54 0.45 7.11
N VAL A 260 20.31 -0.86 7.06
CA VAL A 260 19.02 -1.49 7.34
C VAL A 260 18.99 -2.03 8.76
N ARG A 261 18.00 -1.63 9.54
CA ARG A 261 17.79 -2.18 10.89
C ARG A 261 16.80 -3.34 10.81
N ARG A 262 17.20 -4.49 11.36
CA ARG A 262 16.36 -5.70 11.43
C ARG A 262 16.34 -6.19 12.88
N ARG A 263 15.16 -6.57 13.38
CA ARG A 263 14.99 -7.24 14.69
C ARG A 263 14.81 -8.76 14.56
N SER A 264 14.56 -9.25 13.36
CA SER A 264 14.47 -10.67 13.03
C SER A 264 15.24 -10.91 11.73
N ASP A 265 15.52 -12.17 11.45
CA ASP A 265 16.16 -12.68 10.23
C ASP A 265 15.23 -12.66 9.00
N ARG A 266 13.96 -12.26 9.17
CA ARG A 266 12.98 -12.19 8.09
C ARG A 266 13.38 -11.17 7.03
N PHE A 267 13.36 -11.61 5.77
CA PHE A 267 13.72 -10.79 4.61
C PHE A 267 13.00 -9.43 4.56
N TRP A 268 11.69 -9.42 4.83
CA TRP A 268 10.84 -8.21 4.78
C TRP A 268 10.85 -7.38 6.08
N ALA A 269 11.65 -7.74 7.09
CA ALA A 269 11.65 -7.06 8.39
C ALA A 269 12.60 -5.84 8.46
N GLY A 270 13.13 -5.38 7.33
CA GLY A 270 13.94 -4.18 7.27
C GLY A 270 13.16 -2.95 7.72
N LEU A 271 13.83 -2.08 8.48
CA LEU A 271 13.35 -0.77 8.87
C LEU A 271 14.45 0.24 8.59
N SER A 272 14.08 1.39 8.05
CA SER A 272 15.02 2.50 7.95
C SER A 272 15.42 2.99 9.33
N THR A 273 16.66 3.49 9.43
CA THR A 273 17.16 4.07 10.67
C THR A 273 16.31 5.24 11.15
N ASP A 274 15.73 6.01 10.22
CA ASP A 274 14.84 7.14 10.50
C ASP A 274 13.59 6.69 11.27
N ILE A 275 12.89 5.64 10.81
CA ILE A 275 11.73 5.06 11.54
C ILE A 275 12.15 4.57 12.92
N GLY A 276 13.30 3.89 13.01
CA GLY A 276 13.82 3.39 14.27
C GLY A 276 14.05 4.51 15.28
N ILE A 277 14.64 5.62 14.83
CA ILE A 277 14.89 6.81 15.64
C ILE A 277 13.55 7.46 16.04
N GLU A 278 12.63 7.71 15.11
CA GLU A 278 11.35 8.37 15.40
C GLU A 278 10.52 7.56 16.41
N GLN A 279 10.31 6.28 16.14
CA GLN A 279 9.39 5.43 16.91
C GLN A 279 9.97 4.92 18.23
N THR A 280 11.29 4.82 18.35
CA THR A 280 11.95 4.31 19.55
C THR A 280 12.56 5.43 20.38
N LEU A 281 13.44 6.23 19.78
CA LEU A 281 14.21 7.23 20.52
C LEU A 281 13.39 8.51 20.71
N LEU A 282 12.91 9.13 19.63
CA LEU A 282 12.16 10.39 19.69
C LEU A 282 10.84 10.24 20.43
N ARG A 283 10.11 9.14 20.23
CA ARG A 283 8.90 8.85 21.03
C ARG A 283 9.19 8.82 22.54
N ARG A 284 10.31 8.20 22.96
CA ARG A 284 10.73 8.16 24.37
C ARG A 284 11.23 9.52 24.88
N MET A 285 11.76 10.37 24.00
CA MET A 285 12.16 11.74 24.35
C MET A 285 10.95 12.68 24.47
N LYS A 286 9.92 12.45 23.66
CA LYS A 286 8.70 13.27 23.59
C LYS A 286 7.61 12.85 24.58
N SER A 287 7.64 11.63 25.10
CA SER A 287 6.70 11.16 26.12
C SER A 287 6.87 11.90 27.45
N VAL A 288 5.87 11.84 28.32
CA VAL A 288 5.93 12.39 29.69
C VAL A 288 7.14 11.81 30.43
N GLY A 289 7.95 12.67 31.04
CA GLY A 289 9.23 12.30 31.67
C GLY A 289 10.39 12.15 30.69
N GLY A 290 10.18 12.49 29.42
CA GLY A 290 11.19 12.58 28.38
C GLY A 290 11.79 13.98 28.26
N LEU A 291 12.92 14.06 27.54
CA LEU A 291 13.76 15.25 27.35
C LEU A 291 13.02 16.50 26.84
N THR A 292 11.98 16.32 26.04
CA THR A 292 11.30 17.45 25.37
C THR A 292 9.94 17.79 25.97
N SER A 293 9.56 17.16 27.09
CA SER A 293 8.30 17.42 27.79
C SER A 293 8.52 18.32 29.02
N GLY A 294 7.66 19.32 29.24
CA GLY A 294 7.70 20.18 30.44
C GLY A 294 8.64 21.38 30.37
N ARG A 295 9.15 21.84 31.51
CA ARG A 295 9.95 23.09 31.65
C ARG A 295 11.41 22.99 31.12
N GLY A 296 11.73 21.93 30.40
CA GLY A 296 13.08 21.61 29.93
C GLY A 296 13.96 20.98 31.01
N MET A 297 15.05 20.35 30.58
CA MET A 297 16.06 19.72 31.44
C MET A 297 17.39 20.46 31.32
N GLY A 298 18.07 20.68 32.45
CA GLY A 298 19.46 21.17 32.47
C GLY A 298 20.45 20.11 32.01
N ASP A 299 21.67 20.50 31.65
CA ASP A 299 22.65 19.60 31.00
C ASP A 299 23.03 18.38 31.86
N SER A 300 23.09 18.53 33.18
CA SER A 300 23.34 17.41 34.11
C SER A 300 22.19 16.39 34.09
N GLN A 301 20.95 16.85 34.07
CA GLN A 301 19.76 16.01 33.98
C GLN A 301 19.68 15.30 32.63
N ARG A 302 20.03 16.00 31.52
CA ARG A 302 20.08 15.40 30.18
C ARG A 302 21.11 14.28 30.12
N THR A 303 22.29 14.51 30.70
CA THR A 303 23.36 13.51 30.79
C THR A 303 22.91 12.29 31.60
N GLN A 304 22.31 12.51 32.77
CA GLN A 304 21.78 11.43 33.60
C GLN A 304 20.71 10.61 32.86
N TRP A 305 19.81 11.27 32.13
CA TRP A 305 18.79 10.59 31.33
C TRP A 305 19.41 9.79 30.18
N LEU A 306 20.40 10.34 29.49
CA LEU A 306 21.07 9.67 28.37
C LEU A 306 21.84 8.43 28.85
N LEU A 307 22.58 8.54 29.96
CA LEU A 307 23.39 7.45 30.50
C LEU A 307 22.55 6.36 31.16
N SER A 308 21.38 6.69 31.73
CA SER A 308 20.47 5.70 32.33
C SER A 308 19.61 4.96 31.31
N ARG A 309 19.48 5.47 30.08
CA ARG A 309 18.60 4.90 29.04
C ARG A 309 18.86 3.42 28.72
N PRO A 310 20.11 2.96 28.50
CA PRO A 310 20.40 1.55 28.25
C PRO A 310 19.97 0.66 29.41
N ALA A 311 20.38 0.99 30.64
CA ALA A 311 20.00 0.24 31.83
C ALA A 311 18.48 0.19 32.04
N CYS A 312 17.78 1.31 31.80
CA CYS A 312 16.31 1.37 31.84
C CYS A 312 15.66 0.53 30.74
N ALA A 313 16.29 0.39 29.57
CA ALA A 313 15.79 -0.48 28.51
C ALA A 313 15.96 -1.96 28.88
N ASP A 314 17.11 -2.33 29.48
CA ASP A 314 17.39 -3.69 29.93
C ASP A 314 16.45 -4.11 31.06
N MET A 315 16.27 -3.25 32.07
CA MET A 315 15.30 -3.47 33.14
C MET A 315 13.88 -3.63 32.60
N ASN A 316 13.47 -2.79 31.64
CA ASN A 316 12.15 -2.88 31.03
C ASN A 316 11.98 -4.16 30.18
N SER A 317 13.05 -4.68 29.58
CA SER A 317 13.03 -5.96 28.87
C SER A 317 12.88 -7.12 29.86
N ALA A 318 13.69 -7.13 30.93
CA ALA A 318 13.62 -8.14 31.98
C ALA A 318 12.25 -8.16 32.69
N VAL A 319 11.65 -6.99 32.94
CA VAL A 319 10.30 -6.90 33.50
C VAL A 319 9.26 -7.50 32.56
N GLN A 320 9.33 -7.24 31.25
CA GLN A 320 8.40 -7.82 30.28
C GLN A 320 8.49 -9.35 30.23
N GLU A 321 9.70 -9.89 30.26
CA GLU A 321 9.98 -11.33 30.33
C GLU A 321 9.34 -11.95 31.58
N VAL A 322 9.58 -11.34 32.75
CA VAL A 322 9.04 -11.83 34.03
C VAL A 322 7.52 -11.73 34.12
N THR A 323 6.90 -10.67 33.59
CA THR A 323 5.44 -10.48 33.67
C THR A 323 4.67 -11.25 32.61
N GLY A 324 5.34 -12.02 31.74
CA GLY A 324 4.72 -12.63 30.56
C GLY A 324 4.06 -11.59 29.65
N SER A 325 4.42 -10.31 29.81
CA SER A 325 3.99 -9.19 28.97
C SER A 325 5.03 -8.93 27.89
N GLU A 326 5.84 -9.95 27.58
CA GLU A 326 6.51 -10.01 26.30
C GLU A 326 5.44 -9.67 25.27
N ASN A 327 5.64 -8.55 24.57
CA ASN A 327 4.98 -8.39 23.30
C ASN A 327 5.63 -9.43 22.39
N THR A 328 5.31 -10.71 22.60
CA THR A 328 5.50 -11.76 21.62
C THR A 328 4.67 -11.25 20.46
N THR A 329 5.32 -10.52 19.55
CA THR A 329 4.80 -10.37 18.23
C THR A 329 4.59 -11.81 17.81
N SER A 330 3.34 -12.23 17.69
CA SER A 330 3.02 -13.48 17.02
C SER A 330 3.92 -13.56 15.78
N GLY A 331 4.29 -14.76 15.34
CA GLY A 331 5.00 -14.88 14.08
C GLY A 331 4.29 -14.12 12.93
N GLN A 332 3.00 -13.84 13.09
CA GLN A 332 2.17 -12.99 12.25
C GLN A 332 2.29 -11.49 12.60
N HIS A 333 2.49 -10.65 11.58
CA HIS A 333 2.44 -9.19 11.72
C HIS A 333 1.03 -8.75 12.18
N ALA A 334 0.91 -7.73 13.03
CA ALA A 334 -0.39 -7.29 13.57
C ALA A 334 -1.42 -6.97 12.46
N GLU A 335 -0.96 -6.32 11.38
CA GLU A 335 -1.77 -6.02 10.19
C GLU A 335 -2.17 -7.27 9.38
N SER A 336 -1.55 -8.42 9.59
CA SER A 336 -1.87 -9.68 8.91
C SER A 336 -2.76 -10.60 9.75
N SER A 337 -3.30 -10.12 10.88
CA SER A 337 -4.22 -10.91 11.71
C SER A 337 -5.57 -11.11 11.02
N GLN A 338 -6.23 -12.25 11.27
CA GLN A 338 -7.54 -12.56 10.64
C GLN A 338 -8.59 -11.49 10.94
N SER A 339 -8.61 -10.94 12.15
CA SER A 339 -9.51 -9.84 12.52
C SER A 339 -9.25 -8.57 11.73
N ARG A 340 -7.99 -8.33 11.31
CA ARG A 340 -7.63 -7.18 10.49
C ARG A 340 -8.01 -7.40 9.04
N MET A 341 -7.74 -8.59 8.50
CA MET A 341 -8.14 -8.97 7.14
C MET A 341 -9.64 -8.87 6.95
N ARG A 342 -10.45 -9.44 7.87
CA ARG A 342 -11.92 -9.34 7.79
C ARG A 342 -12.42 -7.89 7.77
N ARG A 343 -11.81 -7.02 8.58
CA ARG A 343 -12.17 -5.59 8.58
C ARG A 343 -11.79 -4.91 7.26
N ASP A 344 -10.62 -5.23 6.70
CA ASP A 344 -10.21 -4.72 5.39
C ASP A 344 -11.20 -5.15 4.30
N ASP A 345 -11.63 -6.42 4.32
CA ASP A 345 -12.62 -6.96 3.38
C ASP A 345 -13.99 -6.26 3.55
N GLU A 346 -14.46 -6.08 4.78
CA GLU A 346 -15.68 -5.32 5.10
C GLU A 346 -15.60 -3.88 4.60
N ASP A 347 -14.49 -3.18 4.86
CA ASP A 347 -14.24 -1.80 4.43
C ASP A 347 -14.26 -1.70 2.89
N ILE A 348 -13.64 -2.66 2.18
CA ILE A 348 -13.61 -2.71 0.71
C ILE A 348 -15.03 -2.95 0.15
N LEU A 349 -15.75 -3.95 0.67
CA LEU A 349 -17.10 -4.28 0.23
C LEU A 349 -18.08 -3.13 0.49
N HIS A 350 -17.95 -2.49 1.65
CA HIS A 350 -18.75 -1.32 2.00
C HIS A 350 -18.52 -0.17 1.01
N ALA A 351 -17.26 0.14 0.71
CA ALA A 351 -16.90 1.19 -0.25
C ALA A 351 -17.38 0.86 -1.68
N ILE A 352 -17.33 -0.41 -2.09
CA ILE A 352 -17.89 -0.87 -3.37
C ILE A 352 -19.42 -0.66 -3.40
N SER A 353 -20.12 -0.96 -2.31
CA SER A 353 -21.59 -0.94 -2.25
C SER A 353 -22.21 0.46 -2.24
N LEU A 354 -21.64 1.42 -1.48
CA LEU A 354 -22.23 2.74 -1.26
C LEU A 354 -21.98 3.74 -2.40
N GLU A 355 -20.85 3.61 -3.10
CA GLU A 355 -20.42 4.57 -4.12
C GLU A 355 -20.67 4.09 -5.55
N PHE A 356 -21.23 2.89 -5.75
CA PHE A 356 -21.46 2.30 -7.08
C PHE A 356 -22.24 3.21 -8.05
N SER A 357 -23.14 4.08 -7.56
CA SER A 357 -23.93 4.95 -8.42
C SER A 357 -23.34 6.35 -8.64
N SER A 358 -22.53 6.89 -7.71
CA SER A 358 -21.98 8.25 -7.80
C SER A 358 -20.56 8.23 -8.35
N PHE A 359 -19.72 7.34 -7.83
CA PHE A 359 -18.32 7.17 -8.19
C PHE A 359 -18.13 6.55 -9.57
N LYS A 360 -18.94 5.55 -9.96
CA LYS A 360 -18.90 4.96 -11.31
C LYS A 360 -19.21 6.00 -12.39
N ARG A 361 -20.20 6.88 -12.14
CA ARG A 361 -20.50 8.03 -13.00
C ARG A 361 -19.38 9.08 -13.02
N SER A 362 -18.71 9.30 -11.88
CA SER A 362 -17.61 10.25 -11.77
C SER A 362 -16.32 9.78 -12.46
N ILE A 363 -16.02 8.47 -12.43
CA ILE A 363 -14.81 7.87 -13.02
C ILE A 363 -15.06 7.33 -14.44
N CYS A 364 -16.28 7.44 -14.96
CA CYS A 364 -16.66 6.94 -16.29
C CYS A 364 -16.27 5.46 -16.51
N LEU A 365 -16.43 4.63 -15.45
CA LEU A 365 -16.15 3.20 -15.43
C LEU A 365 -17.38 2.34 -15.70
#